data_AF-A0A9D8MRR7-F1
#
_entry.id   AF-A0A9D8MRR7-F1
#
_cell.length_a   1.000
_cell.length_b   1.000
_cell.length_c   1.000
_cell.angle_alpha   90.00
_cell.angle_beta   90.00
_cell.angle_gamma   90.00
#
_symmetry.space_group_name_H-M   'P 1'
#
loop_
_entity.id
_entity.type
_entity.pdbx_description
1 polymer ?
#
loop_
_entity_poly.entity_id
_entity_poly.type
_entity_poly.pdbx_seq_one_letter_code
_entity_poly.pdbx_strand_id
1 'polypeptide(L)'
;MATMNSILVSSVRSNKSENNVWAVYVQGQEEQKSYCKSPYKAMRFAFYLKKVTGCRIADNSLALLSLEIKRQKEASMTAEQKAAKEHIDEVVEQFVEEHSVDNVLAKADEAKAKAKGKRKPSAKKAKEEVAA
;
A
#
# COMPACT_ATOMS: atom_id res chain seq x y z
N MET A 1 -8.16 -5.85 36.92
CA MET A 1 -9.08 -5.91 35.77
C MET A 1 -8.55 -4.98 34.69
N ALA A 2 -7.85 -5.51 33.68
CA ALA A 2 -7.49 -4.71 32.51
C ALA A 2 -8.71 -4.72 31.59
N THR A 3 -9.63 -3.77 31.79
CA THR A 3 -10.65 -3.51 30.79
C THR A 3 -9.91 -3.12 29.52
N MET A 4 -10.03 -3.95 28.48
CA MET A 4 -9.49 -3.65 27.16
C MET A 4 -10.24 -2.44 26.62
N ASN A 5 -9.80 -1.24 27.01
CA ASN A 5 -10.41 0.00 26.60
C ASN A 5 -10.10 0.17 25.12
N SER A 6 -11.09 -0.08 24.27
CA SER A 6 -10.97 0.10 22.84
C SER A 6 -11.55 1.45 22.42
N ILE A 7 -10.92 2.11 21.46
CA ILE A 7 -11.47 3.32 20.84
C ILE A 7 -12.43 2.87 19.75
N LEU A 8 -13.69 3.27 19.91
CA LEU A 8 -14.79 2.96 19.01
C LEU A 8 -15.14 4.21 18.21
N VAL A 9 -15.47 3.96 16.95
CA VAL A 9 -15.94 4.97 16.00
C VAL A 9 -17.20 4.47 15.32
N SER A 10 -18.22 5.33 15.27
CA SER A 10 -19.49 5.06 14.59
C SER A 10 -19.95 6.26 13.76
N SER A 11 -20.67 5.96 12.67
CA SER A 11 -21.37 6.97 11.88
C SER A 11 -22.75 7.20 12.48
N VAL A 12 -23.09 8.45 12.74
CA VAL A 12 -24.35 8.89 13.33
C VAL A 12 -24.99 9.89 12.38
N ARG A 13 -26.25 9.66 12.02
CA ARG A 13 -26.98 10.61 11.18
C ARG A 13 -27.29 11.85 12.02
N SER A 14 -26.87 13.02 11.52
CA SER A 14 -27.23 14.28 12.17
C SER A 14 -28.71 14.55 11.95
N ASN A 15 -29.44 14.91 12.99
CA ASN A 15 -30.81 15.42 12.83
C ASN A 15 -30.84 16.84 12.24
N LYS A 16 -29.68 17.55 12.22
CA LYS A 16 -29.58 18.94 11.78
C LYS A 16 -28.93 19.13 10.40
N SER A 17 -28.32 18.09 9.85
CA SER A 17 -27.65 18.15 8.55
C SER A 17 -27.83 16.84 7.79
N GLU A 18 -27.97 16.90 6.48
CA GLU A 18 -28.03 15.69 5.64
C GLU A 18 -26.76 14.83 5.73
N ASN A 19 -25.64 15.43 6.17
CA ASN A 19 -24.37 14.76 6.37
C ASN A 19 -24.31 13.97 7.68
N ASN A 20 -23.74 12.76 7.58
CA ASN A 20 -23.39 11.92 8.73
C ASN A 20 -22.26 12.56 9.56
N VAL A 21 -22.38 12.48 10.87
CA VAL A 21 -21.35 12.86 11.86
C VAL A 21 -20.70 11.60 12.39
N TRP A 22 -19.42 11.69 12.74
CA TRP A 22 -18.64 10.55 13.22
C TRP A 22 -18.41 10.68 14.72
N ALA A 23 -18.99 9.78 15.51
CA ALA A 23 -18.79 9.73 16.95
C ALA A 23 -17.54 8.89 17.26
N VAL A 24 -16.64 9.41 18.09
CA VAL A 24 -15.43 8.74 18.58
C VAL A 24 -15.46 8.73 20.10
N TYR A 25 -15.26 7.56 20.69
CA TYR A 25 -15.27 7.41 22.15
C TYR A 25 -14.43 6.21 22.58
N VAL A 26 -14.05 6.19 23.85
CA VAL A 26 -13.40 5.04 24.48
C VAL A 26 -14.49 4.14 25.06
N GLN A 27 -14.38 2.83 24.86
CA GLN A 27 -15.30 1.84 25.41
C GLN A 27 -15.37 1.98 26.93
N GLY A 28 -16.58 2.12 27.46
CA GLY A 28 -16.83 2.43 28.88
C GLY A 28 -16.87 3.92 29.23
N GLN A 29 -16.62 4.82 28.27
CA GLN A 29 -16.72 6.28 28.40
C GLN A 29 -17.67 6.84 27.33
N GLU A 30 -18.86 6.24 27.20
CA GLU A 30 -19.83 6.62 26.17
C GLU A 30 -20.42 8.02 26.36
N GLU A 31 -20.39 8.57 27.56
CA GLU A 31 -20.80 9.96 27.81
C GLU A 31 -19.79 10.97 27.25
N GLN A 32 -18.54 10.57 27.04
CA GLN A 32 -17.46 11.40 26.50
C GLN A 32 -17.31 11.23 24.98
N LYS A 33 -18.43 11.06 24.26
CA LYS A 33 -18.45 10.98 22.79
C LYS A 33 -18.02 12.31 22.18
N SER A 34 -16.96 12.24 21.37
CA SER A 34 -16.52 13.36 20.55
C SER A 34 -17.07 13.22 19.13
N TYR A 35 -17.62 14.30 18.60
CA TYR A 35 -18.26 14.30 17.28
C TYR A 35 -17.38 14.99 16.23
N CYS A 36 -17.14 14.31 15.12
CA CYS A 36 -16.32 14.77 14.01
C CYS A 36 -17.17 14.96 12.75
N LYS A 37 -16.92 16.06 12.02
CA LYS A 37 -17.65 16.39 10.78
C LYS A 37 -17.29 15.54 9.56
N SER A 38 -16.20 14.77 9.62
CA SER A 38 -15.73 13.92 8.51
C SER A 38 -15.05 12.66 9.03
N PRO A 39 -15.06 11.56 8.25
CA PRO A 39 -14.38 10.32 8.64
C PRO A 39 -12.87 10.52 8.78
N TYR A 40 -12.26 11.34 7.91
CA TYR A 40 -10.83 11.64 8.03
C TYR A 40 -10.46 12.33 9.35
N LYS A 41 -11.29 13.28 9.82
CA LYS A 41 -11.11 13.92 11.14
C LYS A 41 -11.32 12.93 12.28
N ALA A 42 -12.33 12.07 12.18
CA ALA A 42 -12.57 11.01 13.16
C ALA A 42 -11.38 10.04 13.28
N MET A 43 -10.80 9.63 12.14
CA MET A 43 -9.61 8.80 12.10
C MET A 43 -8.42 9.48 12.79
N ARG A 44 -8.12 10.73 12.44
CA ARG A 44 -7.04 11.52 13.07
C ARG A 44 -7.24 11.65 14.58
N PHE A 45 -8.48 11.89 15.01
CA PHE A 45 -8.82 11.99 16.42
C PHE A 45 -8.71 10.65 17.16
N ALA A 46 -9.11 9.54 16.55
CA ALA A 46 -8.93 8.20 17.11
C ALA A 46 -7.43 7.87 17.33
N PHE A 47 -6.57 8.22 16.37
CA PHE A 47 -5.12 8.06 16.52
C PHE A 47 -4.53 8.99 17.58
N TYR A 48 -5.05 10.22 17.70
CA TYR A 48 -4.68 11.12 18.79
C TYR A 48 -5.05 10.51 20.15
N LEU A 49 -6.29 10.03 20.31
CA LEU A 49 -6.74 9.35 21.53
C LEU A 49 -5.86 8.13 21.84
N LYS A 50 -5.53 7.30 20.84
CA LYS A 50 -4.62 6.16 21.02
C LYS A 50 -3.28 6.58 21.63
N LYS A 51 -2.72 7.71 21.21
CA LYS A 51 -1.46 8.24 21.76
C LYS A 51 -1.62 8.74 23.19
N VAL A 52 -2.73 9.39 23.51
CA VAL A 52 -2.97 10.00 24.83
C VAL A 52 -3.37 8.96 25.88
N THR A 53 -4.22 8.00 25.52
CA THR A 53 -4.82 7.05 26.47
C THR A 53 -4.17 5.68 26.46
N GLY A 54 -3.32 5.38 25.46
CA GLY A 54 -2.76 4.05 25.25
C GLY A 54 -3.79 3.00 24.79
N CYS A 55 -5.04 3.40 24.54
CA CYS A 55 -6.12 2.50 24.15
C CYS A 55 -5.95 2.03 22.69
N ARG A 56 -6.31 0.77 22.41
CA ARG A 56 -6.29 0.24 21.05
C ARG A 56 -7.50 0.75 20.28
N ILE A 57 -7.33 1.11 19.00
CA ILE A 57 -8.47 1.41 18.13
C ILE A 57 -9.07 0.08 17.65
N ALA A 58 -10.39 -0.06 17.74
CA ALA A 58 -11.07 -1.25 17.26
C ALA A 58 -10.91 -1.41 15.74
N ASP A 59 -10.61 -2.63 15.29
CA ASP A 59 -10.35 -2.91 13.88
C ASP A 59 -11.58 -2.60 13.01
N ASN A 60 -12.79 -2.90 13.50
CA ASN A 60 -14.05 -2.55 12.86
C ASN A 60 -14.18 -1.04 12.62
N SER A 61 -13.74 -0.23 13.57
CA SER A 61 -13.76 1.23 13.46
C SER A 61 -12.78 1.75 12.41
N LEU A 62 -11.59 1.15 12.30
CA LEU A 62 -10.64 1.49 11.24
C LEU A 62 -11.14 1.06 9.85
N ALA A 63 -11.76 -0.11 9.75
CA ALA A 63 -12.34 -0.60 8.49
C ALA A 63 -13.45 0.34 7.99
N LEU A 64 -14.38 0.72 8.86
CA LEU A 64 -15.46 1.66 8.54
C LEU A 64 -14.92 3.02 8.06
N LEU A 65 -13.94 3.57 8.79
CA LEU A 65 -13.31 4.84 8.43
C LEU A 65 -12.57 4.74 7.10
N SER A 66 -11.80 3.67 6.88
CA SER A 66 -11.06 3.49 5.64
C SER A 66 -11.99 3.37 4.45
N LEU A 67 -13.12 2.66 4.59
CA LEU A 67 -14.07 2.49 3.49
C LEU A 67 -14.73 3.83 3.14
N GLU A 68 -15.19 4.59 4.14
CA GLU A 68 -15.80 5.89 3.85
C GLU A 68 -14.77 6.90 3.30
N ILE A 69 -13.52 6.91 3.80
CA ILE A 69 -12.48 7.79 3.27
C ILE A 69 -12.18 7.45 1.81
N LYS A 70 -12.11 6.16 1.45
CA LYS A 70 -11.97 5.74 0.04
C LYS A 70 -13.14 6.24 -0.80
N ARG A 71 -14.38 6.01 -0.34
CA ARG A 71 -15.61 6.46 -1.01
C ARG A 71 -15.63 7.98 -1.22
N GLN A 72 -15.27 8.75 -0.20
CA GLN A 72 -15.21 10.21 -0.28
C GLN A 72 -14.10 10.68 -1.21
N LYS A 73 -12.93 10.03 -1.16
CA LYS A 73 -11.80 10.36 -2.03
C LYS A 73 -12.17 10.11 -3.49
N GLU A 74 -12.77 8.97 -3.80
CA GLU A 74 -13.27 8.61 -5.14
C GLU A 74 -14.35 9.60 -5.61
N ALA A 75 -15.30 9.95 -4.75
CA ALA A 75 -16.35 10.92 -5.09
C ALA A 75 -15.81 12.35 -5.29
N SER A 76 -14.70 12.71 -4.65
CA SER A 76 -14.06 14.02 -4.74
C SER A 76 -12.95 14.11 -5.80
N MET A 77 -12.55 12.99 -6.40
CA MET A 77 -11.49 12.98 -7.40
C MET A 77 -11.96 13.67 -8.68
N THR A 78 -11.19 14.68 -9.10
CA THR A 78 -11.35 15.31 -10.41
C THR A 78 -10.88 14.35 -11.51
N ALA A 79 -11.35 14.55 -12.75
CA ALA A 79 -10.95 13.72 -13.88
C ALA A 79 -9.41 13.67 -14.06
N GLU A 80 -8.69 14.78 -13.83
CA GLU A 80 -7.23 14.79 -13.88
C GLU A 80 -6.60 13.96 -12.76
N GLN A 81 -7.19 13.93 -11.57
CA GLN A 81 -6.67 13.14 -10.45
C GLN A 81 -6.90 11.64 -10.64
N LYS A 82 -8.00 11.28 -11.30
CA LYS A 82 -8.29 9.90 -11.69
C LYS A 82 -7.32 9.42 -12.76
N ALA A 83 -7.09 10.22 -13.80
CA ALA A 83 -6.10 9.92 -14.85
C ALA A 83 -4.68 9.83 -14.29
N ALA A 84 -4.30 10.72 -13.35
CA ALA A 84 -3.01 10.66 -12.69
C ALA A 84 -2.85 9.38 -11.83
N LYS A 85 -3.90 8.93 -11.16
CA LYS A 85 -3.87 7.68 -10.40
C LYS A 85 -3.74 6.46 -11.33
N GLU A 86 -4.48 6.44 -12.43
CA GLU A 86 -4.40 5.37 -13.43
C GLU A 86 -3.00 5.29 -14.05
N HIS A 87 -2.39 6.42 -14.40
CA HIS A 87 -1.01 6.47 -14.89
C HIS A 87 0.01 5.99 -13.85
N ILE A 88 -0.18 6.33 -12.57
CA ILE A 88 0.70 5.83 -11.50
C ILE A 88 0.54 4.32 -11.34
N ASP A 89 -0.69 3.81 -11.37
CA ASP A 89 -0.95 2.37 -11.25
C ASP A 89 -0.32 1.61 -12.43
N GLU A 90 -0.39 2.13 -13.66
CA GLU A 90 0.24 1.56 -14.85
C GLU A 90 1.79 1.55 -14.76
N VAL A 91 2.39 2.65 -14.29
CA VAL A 91 3.85 2.72 -14.08
C VAL A 91 4.32 1.73 -13.01
N VAL A 92 3.53 1.55 -11.94
CA VAL A 92 3.84 0.58 -10.88
C VAL A 92 3.76 -0.85 -11.41
N GLU A 93 2.77 -1.16 -12.24
CA GLU A 93 2.61 -2.49 -12.83
C GLU A 93 3.78 -2.82 -13.78
N GLN A 94 4.16 -1.87 -14.64
CA GLN A 94 5.35 -1.99 -15.48
C GLN A 94 6.63 -2.17 -14.67
N PHE A 95 6.80 -1.43 -13.57
CA PHE A 95 7.95 -1.57 -12.67
C PHE A 95 8.01 -2.96 -12.02
N VAL A 96 6.87 -3.46 -11.54
CA VAL A 96 6.78 -4.80 -10.93
C VAL A 96 7.08 -5.89 -11.94
N GLU A 97 6.58 -5.75 -13.17
CA GLU A 97 6.84 -6.70 -14.25
C GLU A 97 8.31 -6.69 -14.68
N GLU A 98 8.89 -5.51 -14.89
CA GLU A 98 10.29 -5.37 -15.29
C GLU A 98 11.28 -5.89 -14.24
N HIS A 99 10.97 -5.67 -12.95
CA HIS A 99 11.78 -6.13 -11.83
C HIS A 99 11.34 -7.46 -11.24
N SER A 100 10.44 -8.19 -11.91
CA SER A 100 10.07 -9.54 -11.53
C SER A 100 11.30 -10.45 -11.55
N VAL A 101 11.36 -11.39 -10.59
CA VAL A 101 12.47 -12.35 -10.44
C VAL A 101 12.71 -13.11 -11.74
N ASP A 102 11.64 -13.50 -12.44
CA ASP A 102 11.71 -14.21 -13.72
C ASP A 102 12.39 -13.36 -14.81
N ASN A 103 12.00 -12.09 -14.93
CA ASN A 103 12.57 -11.17 -15.92
C ASN A 103 14.02 -10.77 -15.60
N VAL A 104 14.36 -10.62 -14.31
CA VAL A 104 15.73 -10.35 -13.87
C VAL A 104 16.65 -11.55 -14.15
N LEU A 105 16.18 -12.77 -13.87
CA LEU A 105 16.93 -13.99 -14.14
C LEU A 105 17.09 -14.25 -15.65
N ALA A 106 16.05 -14.00 -16.45
CA ALA A 106 16.12 -14.10 -17.90
C ALA A 106 17.13 -13.12 -18.51
N LYS A 107 17.12 -11.84 -18.09
CA LYS A 107 18.12 -10.84 -18.51
C LYS A 107 19.55 -11.27 -18.12
N ALA A 108 19.73 -11.91 -16.95
CA ALA A 108 21.03 -12.41 -16.51
C ALA A 108 21.51 -13.64 -17.31
N ASP A 109 20.60 -14.51 -17.72
CA ASP A 109 20.93 -15.68 -18.54
C ASP A 109 21.30 -15.27 -19.98
N GLU A 110 20.57 -14.32 -20.57
CA GLU A 110 20.92 -13.74 -21.87
C GLU A 110 22.30 -13.06 -21.85
N ALA A 111 22.64 -12.35 -20.78
CA ALA A 111 23.96 -11.74 -20.60
C ALA A 111 25.08 -12.80 -20.52
N LYS A 112 24.82 -13.93 -19.84
CA LYS A 112 25.76 -15.05 -19.76
C LYS A 112 25.90 -15.79 -21.10
N ALA A 113 24.81 -15.94 -21.85
CA ALA A 113 24.83 -16.57 -23.18
C ALA A 113 25.65 -15.75 -24.19
N LYS A 114 25.49 -14.42 -24.18
CA LYS A 114 26.29 -13.51 -25.04
C LYS A 114 27.77 -13.47 -24.66
N ALA A 115 28.12 -13.70 -23.39
CA ALA A 115 29.51 -13.78 -22.95
C ALA A 115 30.21 -15.10 -23.37
N LYS A 116 29.49 -16.22 -23.46
CA LYS A 116 30.05 -17.52 -23.87
C LYS A 116 30.35 -17.63 -25.37
N GLY A 117 29.73 -16.80 -26.23
CA GLY A 117 29.93 -16.82 -27.68
C GLY A 117 31.25 -16.21 -28.20
N LYS A 118 32.08 -15.57 -27.34
CA LYS A 118 33.30 -14.86 -27.77
C LYS A 118 34.63 -15.61 -27.58
N ARG A 119 34.64 -16.92 -27.30
CA ARG A 119 35.90 -17.68 -27.20
C ARG A 119 36.41 -18.09 -28.58
N LYS A 120 37.38 -17.33 -29.12
CA LYS A 120 38.15 -17.69 -30.34
C LYS A 120 38.75 -19.10 -30.22
N PRO A 121 38.71 -19.94 -31.27
CA PRO A 121 39.39 -21.22 -31.26
C PRO A 121 40.91 -21.03 -31.21
N SER A 122 41.54 -21.65 -30.21
CA SER A 122 43.00 -21.68 -30.06
C SER A 122 43.61 -22.55 -31.17
N ALA A 123 44.55 -21.98 -31.93
CA ALA A 123 45.25 -22.64 -33.02
C ALA A 123 46.00 -23.89 -32.52
N LYS A 124 45.63 -25.06 -33.05
CA LYS A 124 46.31 -26.33 -32.79
C LYS A 124 47.66 -26.32 -33.50
N LYS A 125 48.73 -26.28 -32.70
CA LYS A 125 50.14 -26.26 -33.09
C LYS A 125 50.50 -27.54 -33.85
N ALA A 126 51.05 -27.38 -35.05
CA ALA A 126 51.61 -28.46 -35.87
C ALA A 126 52.90 -29.02 -35.22
N LYS A 127 53.01 -30.35 -35.18
CA LYS A 127 54.25 -31.14 -35.06
C LYS A 127 53.99 -32.43 -35.85
N GLU A 128 54.63 -32.60 -37.01
CA GLU A 128 56.01 -33.06 -37.23
C GLU A 128 55.99 -34.56 -37.53
N GLU A 129 56.12 -34.91 -38.81
CA GLU A 129 56.52 -36.25 -39.24
C GLU A 129 57.54 -36.07 -40.38
N VAL A 130 58.82 -36.22 -40.04
CA VAL A 130 59.93 -36.38 -40.97
C VAL A 130 60.37 -37.83 -40.82
N ALA A 131 60.04 -38.66 -41.81
CA ALA A 131 60.54 -40.02 -41.92
C ALA A 131 61.94 -40.00 -42.57
N ALA A 132 62.85 -40.74 -41.97
CA ALA A 132 64.12 -41.17 -42.56
C ALA A 132 63.92 -42.52 -43.27
#